data_AF-E7AB86-F1
#
_entry.id   AF-E7AB86-F1
#
_cell.length_a   1.000
_cell.length_b   1.000
_cell.length_c   1.000
_cell.angle_alpha   90.00
_cell.angle_beta   90.00
_cell.angle_gamma   90.00
#
_symmetry.space_group_name_H-M   'P 1'
#
loop_
_entity.id
_entity.type
_entity.pdbx_description
1 polymer ?
#
loop_
_entity_poly.entity_id
_entity_poly.type
_entity_poly.pdbx_seq_one_letter_code
_entity_poly.pdbx_strand_id
1 'polypeptide(L)'
;MKKNQYENPTIIAFNDLKGFLQAYKSQKGRPPTKWDQVQVSHAAYSAFLGSPSSDYNAYLSGLKQWAGDKQGKLQILDKQGAHFEIKESLAIKEGDLNPIELYAYYLGLYINNQHHGVFLHYLLSFPVTYDSAVRHMILESFKRGLAKSLPNTLHSQKVVEQLKVEEGASEPAAYAIIALENYNFDPSENERVYYGVFDFGGGTTDFDFGLLEGTPESSRYDYVLEHFGGAGDRFLGGEHLLELASFAIFKRNQVLLLSRQIPFKKPAEGQGTLGIETLLNDSQEAHTNTKTLMEKLRPLWEGREFEDEGVLFLNLFDSSGQNIAGVDLDFSTQEVQNLFKERIKGGWIYSLASFGAPRMRILSAYKRQGTLTLSIFSWQAMQANRALCKNSLRQRLIKSPKTPKPATKSIRP
;
A
#
# COMPACT_ATOMS: atom_id res chain seq x y z
N MET A 1 6.42 21.62 -7.44
CA MET A 1 6.59 20.19 -7.12
C MET A 1 5.99 19.38 -8.26
N LYS A 2 6.74 18.44 -8.84
CA LYS A 2 6.28 17.62 -9.98
C LYS A 2 5.01 16.84 -9.60
N LYS A 3 4.10 16.73 -10.56
CA LYS A 3 2.74 16.19 -10.49
C LYS A 3 2.69 14.64 -10.34
N ASN A 4 3.77 13.97 -9.93
CA ASN A 4 3.94 12.51 -10.13
C ASN A 4 4.41 11.71 -8.89
N GLN A 5 4.15 12.17 -7.66
CA GLN A 5 4.54 11.42 -6.45
C GLN A 5 3.33 11.26 -5.53
N TYR A 6 2.45 10.32 -5.89
CA TYR A 6 1.14 10.18 -5.27
C TYR A 6 1.07 9.15 -4.13
N GLU A 7 2.05 8.25 -4.00
CA GLU A 7 2.25 7.38 -2.83
C GLU A 7 3.75 7.20 -2.53
N ASN A 8 4.11 6.97 -1.27
CA ASN A 8 5.44 6.46 -0.94
C ASN A 8 5.41 4.94 -1.20
N PRO A 9 6.13 4.43 -2.22
CA PRO A 9 6.14 3.00 -2.45
C PRO A 9 6.72 2.32 -1.21
N THR A 10 6.08 1.24 -0.77
CA THR A 10 6.54 0.48 0.41
C THR A 10 7.61 -0.53 -0.01
N ILE A 11 8.66 -0.01 -0.63
CA ILE A 11 9.83 -0.78 -1.08
C ILE A 11 11.06 -0.42 -0.24
N ILE A 12 11.87 -1.43 0.07
CA ILE A 12 13.17 -1.28 0.75
C ILE A 12 14.24 -1.91 -0.13
N ALA A 13 15.36 -1.23 -0.34
CA ALA A 13 16.55 -1.75 -1.00
C ALA A 13 17.67 -1.98 0.03
N PHE A 14 18.26 -3.16 -0.01
CA PHE A 14 19.33 -3.62 0.88
C PHE A 14 20.65 -3.64 0.10
N ASN A 15 21.39 -2.53 0.13
CA ASN A 15 22.67 -2.43 -0.56
C ASN A 15 23.83 -2.98 0.30
N ASP A 16 23.81 -2.73 1.61
CA ASP A 16 24.73 -3.27 2.63
C ASP A 16 23.97 -3.42 3.95
N LEU A 17 23.18 -4.49 4.05
CA LEU A 17 22.32 -4.71 5.22
C LEU A 17 23.17 -5.08 6.45
N LYS A 18 24.29 -5.76 6.26
CA LYS A 18 25.21 -6.10 7.35
C LYS A 18 25.76 -4.85 8.05
N GLY A 19 26.33 -3.93 7.27
CA GLY A 19 26.88 -2.67 7.80
C GLY A 19 25.80 -1.79 8.40
N PHE A 20 24.61 -1.74 7.77
CA PHE A 20 23.46 -1.03 8.33
C PHE A 20 23.08 -1.57 9.71
N LEU A 21 22.92 -2.90 9.86
CA LEU A 21 22.51 -3.51 11.13
C LEU A 21 23.54 -3.30 12.24
N GLN A 22 24.83 -3.28 11.91
CA GLN A 22 25.89 -2.94 12.86
C GLN A 22 25.73 -1.50 13.38
N ALA A 23 25.54 -0.53 12.47
CA ALA A 23 25.31 0.86 12.84
C ALA A 23 24.00 1.03 13.62
N TYR A 24 22.91 0.39 13.18
CA TYR A 24 21.60 0.44 13.81
C TYR A 24 21.63 -0.06 15.26
N LYS A 25 22.45 -1.06 15.56
CA LYS A 25 22.62 -1.61 16.92
C LYS A 25 23.55 -0.78 17.82
N SER A 26 24.31 0.17 17.26
CA SER A 26 25.36 0.91 18.01
C SER A 26 24.83 1.85 19.10
N GLN A 27 23.61 2.38 18.96
CA GLN A 27 23.00 3.26 19.97
C GLN A 27 21.47 3.15 20.01
N LYS A 28 20.87 3.62 21.11
CA LYS A 28 19.43 3.53 21.34
C LYS A 28 18.62 4.45 20.43
N GLY A 29 19.05 5.70 20.31
CA GLY A 29 18.39 6.72 19.52
C GLY A 29 19.25 7.25 18.39
N ARG A 30 18.62 7.43 17.22
CA ARG A 30 19.16 7.99 15.98
C ARG A 30 20.57 7.45 15.65
N PRO A 31 20.75 6.12 15.48
CA PRO A 31 22.03 5.52 15.14
C PRO A 31 22.67 6.16 13.89
N PRO A 32 24.02 6.12 13.76
CA PRO A 32 24.74 6.68 12.62
C PRO A 32 24.65 5.74 11.40
N THR A 33 23.43 5.34 11.04
CA THR A 33 23.16 4.55 9.83
C THR A 33 23.38 5.40 8.59
N LYS A 34 23.87 4.79 7.51
CA LYS A 34 24.05 5.50 6.25
C LYS A 34 22.91 5.24 5.29
N TRP A 35 22.50 6.28 4.58
CA TRP A 35 21.41 6.25 3.60
C TRP A 35 21.70 5.33 2.40
N ASP A 36 22.97 5.20 2.01
CA ASP A 36 23.40 4.34 0.89
C ASP A 36 23.31 2.85 1.22
N GLN A 37 23.34 2.45 2.49
CA GLN A 37 23.30 1.04 2.92
C GLN A 37 21.90 0.42 2.83
N VAL A 38 20.87 1.16 3.26
CA VAL A 38 19.46 0.75 3.15
C VAL A 38 18.65 1.95 2.68
N GLN A 39 17.95 1.82 1.55
CA GLN A 39 17.12 2.87 0.98
C GLN A 39 15.65 2.47 1.05
N VAL A 40 14.76 3.45 1.20
CA VAL A 40 13.31 3.20 1.23
C VAL A 40 12.59 4.04 0.18
N SER A 41 11.40 3.57 -0.20
CA SER A 41 10.47 4.27 -1.08
C SER A 41 11.05 4.63 -2.44
N HIS A 42 10.88 5.87 -2.90
CA HIS A 42 11.17 6.25 -4.28
C HIS A 42 12.62 5.98 -4.70
N ALA A 43 13.58 6.14 -3.78
CA ALA A 43 14.99 5.84 -4.08
C ALA A 43 15.22 4.35 -4.33
N ALA A 44 14.66 3.49 -3.48
CA ALA A 44 14.72 2.04 -3.65
C ALA A 44 13.99 1.58 -4.92
N TYR A 45 12.84 2.19 -5.23
CA TYR A 45 12.09 1.91 -6.46
C TYR A 45 12.87 2.26 -7.73
N SER A 46 13.48 3.45 -7.79
CA SER A 46 14.31 3.83 -8.94
C SER A 46 15.53 2.93 -9.11
N ALA A 47 16.14 2.48 -8.01
CA ALA A 47 17.26 1.54 -8.07
C ALA A 47 16.83 0.16 -8.57
N PHE A 48 15.64 -0.31 -8.18
CA PHE A 48 15.08 -1.59 -8.60
C PHE A 48 14.85 -1.68 -10.11
N LEU A 49 14.30 -0.63 -10.74
CA LEU A 49 14.02 -0.62 -12.18
C LEU A 49 15.29 -0.72 -13.06
N GLY A 50 16.45 -0.32 -12.52
CA GLY A 50 17.72 -0.33 -13.23
C GLY A 50 18.64 -1.51 -12.88
N SER A 51 18.23 -2.41 -11.99
CA SER A 51 19.10 -3.49 -11.50
C SER A 51 18.99 -4.78 -12.32
N PRO A 52 20.07 -5.59 -12.43
CA PRO A 52 20.02 -6.91 -13.04
C PRO A 52 19.08 -7.84 -12.26
N SER A 53 18.61 -8.92 -12.89
CA SER A 53 17.75 -9.91 -12.23
C SER A 53 18.38 -10.43 -10.94
N SER A 54 19.71 -10.67 -10.92
CA SER A 54 20.50 -11.14 -9.76
C SER A 54 20.34 -10.30 -8.49
N ASP A 55 19.95 -9.03 -8.61
CA ASP A 55 19.78 -8.12 -7.47
C ASP A 55 18.34 -8.12 -6.92
N TYR A 56 17.39 -8.81 -7.55
CA TYR A 56 15.98 -8.84 -7.12
C TYR A 56 15.81 -9.11 -5.61
N ASN A 57 16.54 -10.10 -5.08
CA ASN A 57 16.47 -10.47 -3.66
C ASN A 57 17.05 -9.41 -2.69
N ALA A 58 17.67 -8.35 -3.23
CA ALA A 58 18.08 -7.17 -2.46
C ALA A 58 16.94 -6.17 -2.27
N TYR A 59 15.77 -6.38 -2.87
CA TYR A 59 14.63 -5.49 -2.77
C TYR A 59 13.42 -6.17 -2.14
N LEU A 60 12.80 -5.50 -1.18
CA LEU A 60 11.53 -5.91 -0.61
C LEU A 60 10.42 -4.96 -1.05
N SER A 61 9.69 -5.31 -2.11
CA SER A 61 8.60 -4.50 -2.68
C SER A 61 7.21 -4.82 -2.10
N GLY A 62 7.08 -5.90 -1.32
CA GLY A 62 5.82 -6.42 -0.80
C GLY A 62 5.66 -6.29 0.71
N LEU A 63 6.07 -5.19 1.34
CA LEU A 63 6.06 -5.08 2.81
C LEU A 63 4.68 -5.33 3.43
N LYS A 64 3.61 -4.79 2.82
CA LYS A 64 2.22 -5.02 3.25
C LYS A 64 1.77 -6.46 3.04
N GLN A 65 2.18 -7.06 1.93
CA GLN A 65 1.85 -8.45 1.60
C GLN A 65 2.51 -9.40 2.60
N TRP A 66 3.79 -9.19 2.90
CA TRP A 66 4.51 -9.93 3.93
C TRP A 66 3.92 -9.73 5.32
N ALA A 67 3.53 -8.51 5.69
CA ALA A 67 2.91 -8.23 6.99
C ALA A 67 1.58 -9.00 7.17
N GLY A 68 0.80 -9.14 6.10
CA GLY A 68 -0.45 -9.90 6.08
C GLY A 68 -0.27 -11.41 5.97
N ASP A 69 0.84 -11.87 5.40
CA ASP A 69 1.19 -13.29 5.29
C ASP A 69 1.77 -13.79 6.63
N LYS A 70 1.03 -14.70 7.29
CA LYS A 70 1.39 -15.24 8.60
C LYS A 70 2.46 -16.34 8.52
N GLN A 71 2.76 -16.87 7.34
CA GLN A 71 3.60 -18.06 7.16
C GLN A 71 4.77 -17.85 6.20
N GLY A 72 4.75 -16.78 5.39
CA GLY A 72 5.82 -16.45 4.46
C GLY A 72 7.13 -16.10 5.16
N LYS A 73 8.16 -16.92 4.96
CA LYS A 73 9.55 -16.54 5.19
C LYS A 73 10.09 -15.80 3.97
N LEU A 74 10.93 -14.78 4.20
CA LEU A 74 11.62 -14.08 3.11
C LEU A 74 13.12 -14.26 3.26
N GLN A 75 13.79 -14.46 2.13
CA GLN A 75 15.25 -14.46 2.05
C GLN A 75 15.67 -13.16 1.39
N ILE A 76 16.54 -12.41 2.06
CA ILE A 76 17.20 -11.24 1.48
C ILE A 76 18.62 -11.65 1.12
N LEU A 77 19.01 -11.36 -0.11
CA LEU A 77 20.40 -11.33 -0.52
C LEU A 77 20.75 -9.87 -0.79
N ASP A 78 21.51 -9.24 0.09
CA ASP A 78 21.91 -7.85 -0.12
C ASP A 78 22.91 -7.75 -1.29
N LYS A 79 23.15 -6.53 -1.79
CA LYS A 79 24.09 -6.31 -2.91
C LYS A 79 25.55 -6.60 -2.58
N GLN A 80 25.90 -6.83 -1.31
CA GLN A 80 27.24 -7.30 -0.91
C GLN A 80 27.33 -8.83 -0.91
N GLY A 81 26.25 -9.54 -1.25
CA GLY A 81 26.20 -11.00 -1.26
C GLY A 81 25.94 -11.61 0.13
N ALA A 82 25.49 -10.83 1.11
CA ALA A 82 25.14 -11.36 2.43
C ALA A 82 23.67 -11.82 2.47
N HIS A 83 23.47 -13.03 3.01
CA HIS A 83 22.16 -13.66 3.15
C HIS A 83 21.53 -13.38 4.51
N PHE A 84 20.24 -13.03 4.51
CA PHE A 84 19.45 -12.80 5.70
C PHE A 84 18.09 -13.47 5.58
N GLU A 85 17.68 -14.17 6.63
CA GLU A 85 16.32 -14.69 6.76
C GLU A 85 15.45 -13.68 7.52
N ILE A 86 14.33 -13.29 6.93
CA ILE A 86 13.22 -12.65 7.64
C ILE A 86 12.24 -13.75 8.04
N LYS A 87 12.01 -13.86 9.35
CA LYS A 87 11.05 -14.81 9.92
C LYS A 87 9.63 -14.48 9.50
N GLU A 88 8.71 -15.39 9.79
CA GLU A 88 7.29 -15.15 9.63
C GLU A 88 6.86 -13.91 10.44
N SER A 89 5.91 -13.14 9.91
CA SER A 89 5.50 -11.85 10.47
C SER A 89 5.11 -11.93 11.95
N LEU A 90 4.37 -12.97 12.36
CA LEU A 90 3.95 -13.20 13.74
C LEU A 90 5.02 -13.89 14.62
N ALA A 91 6.12 -14.37 14.03
CA ALA A 91 7.22 -15.03 14.74
C ALA A 91 8.39 -14.07 15.07
N ILE A 92 8.35 -12.83 14.55
CA ILE A 92 9.37 -11.82 14.83
C ILE A 92 9.40 -11.44 16.31
N LYS A 93 10.60 -11.44 16.88
CA LYS A 93 10.89 -10.98 18.24
C LYS A 93 11.76 -9.72 18.22
N GLU A 94 11.88 -9.07 19.36
CA GLU A 94 12.80 -7.94 19.52
C GLU A 94 14.24 -8.36 19.17
N GLY A 95 14.91 -7.57 18.33
CA GLY A 95 16.27 -7.81 17.86
C GLY A 95 16.36 -8.64 16.56
N ASP A 96 15.28 -9.29 16.14
CA ASP A 96 15.18 -9.90 14.81
C ASP A 96 15.14 -8.82 13.71
N LEU A 97 15.53 -9.19 12.49
CA LEU A 97 15.38 -8.33 11.33
C LEU A 97 13.89 -8.13 11.04
N ASN A 98 13.41 -6.91 11.26
CA ASN A 98 12.01 -6.55 11.05
C ASN A 98 11.91 -5.41 10.00
N PRO A 99 11.48 -5.72 8.77
CA PRO A 99 11.38 -4.71 7.72
C PRO A 99 10.38 -3.58 8.02
N ILE A 100 9.33 -3.82 8.79
CA ILE A 100 8.36 -2.79 9.21
C ILE A 100 9.00 -1.83 10.20
N GLU A 101 9.80 -2.34 11.13
CA GLU A 101 10.57 -1.52 12.06
C GLU A 101 11.58 -0.64 11.31
N LEU A 102 12.30 -1.19 10.32
CA LEU A 102 13.24 -0.43 9.51
C LEU A 102 12.54 0.66 8.68
N TYR A 103 11.39 0.34 8.10
CA TYR A 103 10.58 1.31 7.37
C TYR A 103 10.09 2.43 8.30
N ALA A 104 9.56 2.08 9.47
CA ALA A 104 9.11 3.04 10.47
C ALA A 104 10.25 3.92 11.03
N TYR A 105 11.46 3.36 11.16
CA TYR A 105 12.67 4.12 11.51
C TYR A 105 12.95 5.22 10.49
N TYR A 106 12.97 4.89 9.19
CA TYR A 106 13.17 5.89 8.15
C TYR A 106 12.03 6.90 8.08
N LEU A 107 10.78 6.46 8.19
CA LEU A 107 9.63 7.38 8.30
C LEU A 107 9.80 8.35 9.46
N GLY A 108 10.23 7.86 10.63
CA GLY A 108 10.52 8.67 11.79
C GLY A 108 11.60 9.73 11.54
N LEU A 109 12.68 9.38 10.84
CA LEU A 109 13.73 10.32 10.43
C LEU A 109 13.21 11.41 9.47
N TYR A 110 12.27 11.05 8.57
CA TYR A 110 11.67 12.01 7.65
C TYR A 110 10.67 12.94 8.33
N ILE A 111 9.81 12.38 9.20
CA ILE A 111 8.76 13.11 9.89
C ILE A 111 9.34 14.03 10.95
N ASN A 112 10.23 13.50 11.80
CA ASN A 112 10.80 14.20 12.94
C ASN A 112 12.11 14.87 12.52
N ASN A 113 12.05 16.17 12.29
CA ASN A 113 13.19 16.96 11.89
C ASN A 113 13.11 18.38 12.43
N GLN A 114 14.18 19.16 12.27
CA GLN A 114 14.28 20.52 12.79
C GLN A 114 13.19 21.49 12.29
N HIS A 115 12.53 21.19 11.17
CA HIS A 115 11.47 22.02 10.59
C HIS A 115 10.07 21.62 11.04
N HIS A 116 9.87 20.37 11.46
CA HIS A 116 8.56 19.83 11.85
C HIS A 116 8.42 19.52 13.34
N GLY A 117 9.52 19.57 14.10
CA GLY A 117 9.55 19.19 15.50
C GLY A 117 9.55 17.67 15.68
N VAL A 118 9.15 17.23 16.88
CA VAL A 118 9.07 15.81 17.25
C VAL A 118 7.64 15.49 17.61
N PHE A 119 7.08 14.46 16.96
CA PHE A 119 5.77 13.92 17.29
C PHE A 119 5.93 12.69 18.18
N LEU A 120 5.10 12.60 19.21
CA LEU A 120 5.07 11.47 20.15
C LEU A 120 3.79 10.66 20.06
N HIS A 121 2.76 11.14 19.35
CA HIS A 121 1.50 10.43 19.21
C HIS A 121 1.23 10.16 17.73
N TYR A 122 1.11 8.88 17.39
CA TYR A 122 0.90 8.38 16.03
C TYR A 122 -0.36 7.52 15.97
N LEU A 123 -1.17 7.74 14.95
CA LEU A 123 -2.34 6.92 14.63
C LEU A 123 -2.08 6.17 13.33
N LEU A 124 -2.26 4.85 13.35
CA LEU A 124 -2.16 4.00 12.16
C LEU A 124 -3.54 3.52 11.74
N SER A 125 -3.86 3.71 10.46
CA SER A 125 -5.01 3.08 9.82
C SER A 125 -4.63 1.71 9.27
N PHE A 126 -5.53 0.73 9.40
CA PHE A 126 -5.32 -0.63 8.90
C PHE A 126 -6.39 -1.04 7.87
N PRO A 127 -6.06 -1.94 6.93
CA PRO A 127 -7.07 -2.64 6.14
C PRO A 127 -8.04 -3.39 7.06
N VAL A 128 -9.32 -3.42 6.69
CA VAL A 128 -10.37 -4.11 7.47
C VAL A 128 -10.09 -5.61 7.58
N THR A 129 -9.36 -6.17 6.62
CA THR A 129 -9.05 -7.60 6.50
C THR A 129 -7.93 -8.06 7.42
N TYR A 130 -7.20 -7.17 8.10
CA TYR A 130 -6.07 -7.54 8.95
C TYR A 130 -6.53 -8.12 10.30
N ASP A 131 -6.00 -9.30 10.61
CA ASP A 131 -6.17 -9.94 11.91
C ASP A 131 -5.61 -9.05 13.05
N SER A 132 -6.23 -9.13 14.23
CA SER A 132 -5.79 -8.40 15.43
C SER A 132 -4.32 -8.66 15.77
N ALA A 133 -3.84 -9.90 15.64
CA ALA A 133 -2.45 -10.23 15.92
C ALA A 133 -1.47 -9.53 14.96
N VAL A 134 -1.85 -9.41 13.68
CA VAL A 134 -1.05 -8.70 12.66
C VAL A 134 -1.03 -7.21 12.97
N ARG A 135 -2.19 -6.60 13.27
CA ARG A 135 -2.28 -5.18 13.64
C ARG A 135 -1.40 -4.86 14.84
N HIS A 136 -1.45 -5.68 15.89
CA HIS A 136 -0.62 -5.50 17.08
C HIS A 136 0.88 -5.59 16.76
N MET A 137 1.29 -6.58 15.96
CA MET A 137 2.68 -6.72 15.51
C MET A 137 3.16 -5.47 14.75
N ILE A 138 2.33 -4.91 13.86
CA ILE A 138 2.67 -3.70 13.11
C ILE A 138 2.81 -2.50 14.05
N LEU A 139 1.86 -2.28 14.97
CA LEU A 139 1.91 -1.20 15.95
C LEU A 139 3.20 -1.23 16.78
N GLU A 140 3.56 -2.40 17.31
CA GLU A 140 4.79 -2.56 18.10
C GLU A 140 6.05 -2.36 17.26
N SER A 141 6.05 -2.83 16.01
CA SER A 141 7.17 -2.63 15.07
C SER A 141 7.34 -1.16 14.72
N PHE A 142 6.24 -0.44 14.49
CA PHE A 142 6.26 1.00 14.26
C PHE A 142 6.74 1.76 15.49
N LYS A 143 6.27 1.39 16.68
CA LYS A 143 6.71 2.01 17.94
C LYS A 143 8.21 1.87 18.14
N ARG A 144 8.78 0.69 17.90
CA ARG A 144 10.24 0.47 17.97
C ARG A 144 11.00 1.31 16.94
N GLY A 145 10.57 1.30 15.68
CA GLY A 145 11.24 2.04 14.60
C GLY A 145 11.19 3.55 14.83
N LEU A 146 10.00 4.08 15.15
CA LEU A 146 9.81 5.51 15.46
C LEU A 146 10.63 5.91 16.69
N ALA A 147 10.61 5.12 17.77
CA ALA A 147 11.44 5.36 18.95
C ALA A 147 12.92 5.42 18.57
N LYS A 148 13.41 4.47 17.77
CA LYS A 148 14.80 4.42 17.31
C LYS A 148 15.21 5.64 16.47
N SER A 149 14.26 6.26 15.76
CA SER A 149 14.51 7.46 14.96
C SER A 149 14.80 8.71 15.80
N LEU A 150 14.39 8.70 17.08
CA LEU A 150 14.51 9.85 17.98
C LEU A 150 15.95 10.01 18.51
N PRO A 151 16.42 11.24 18.79
CA PRO A 151 17.76 11.46 19.33
C PRO A 151 17.97 10.81 20.70
N ASN A 152 19.19 10.33 20.98
CA ASN A 152 19.58 9.75 22.28
C ASN A 152 19.17 10.60 23.49
N THR A 153 19.24 11.93 23.38
CA THR A 153 18.82 12.85 24.46
C THR A 153 17.38 12.61 24.91
N LEU A 154 16.46 12.32 23.99
CA LEU A 154 15.06 12.03 24.34
C LEU A 154 14.91 10.67 25.03
N HIS A 155 15.78 9.70 24.72
CA HIS A 155 15.82 8.43 25.45
C HIS A 155 16.35 8.63 26.88
N SER A 156 17.44 9.39 27.04
CA SER A 156 18.01 9.70 28.36
C SER A 156 17.03 10.47 29.25
N GLN A 157 16.22 11.35 28.67
CA GLN A 157 15.18 12.10 29.36
C GLN A 157 13.86 11.31 29.55
N LYS A 158 13.80 10.05 29.09
CA LYS A 158 12.59 9.21 29.11
C LYS A 158 11.38 9.80 28.37
N VAL A 159 11.59 10.80 27.50
CA VAL A 159 10.52 11.37 26.67
C VAL A 159 9.98 10.34 25.69
N VAL A 160 10.83 9.43 25.21
CA VAL A 160 10.44 8.32 24.32
C VAL A 160 9.41 7.38 24.97
N GLU A 161 9.33 7.31 26.30
CA GLU A 161 8.32 6.50 27.00
C GLU A 161 6.88 7.06 26.80
N GLN A 162 6.77 8.34 26.40
CA GLN A 162 5.51 8.97 26.05
C GLN A 162 5.09 8.68 24.60
N LEU A 163 5.91 7.97 23.82
CA LEU A 163 5.59 7.61 22.45
C LEU A 163 4.39 6.66 22.42
N LYS A 164 3.30 7.13 21.82
CA LYS A 164 2.08 6.37 21.56
C LYS A 164 1.96 6.09 20.08
N VAL A 165 1.71 4.83 19.77
CA VAL A 165 1.43 4.34 18.44
C VAL A 165 0.16 3.51 18.58
N GLU A 166 -0.96 4.07 18.14
CA GLU A 166 -2.29 3.54 18.41
C GLU A 166 -3.01 3.25 17.09
N GLU A 167 -3.94 2.30 17.15
CA GLU A 167 -4.87 2.06 16.05
C GLU A 167 -5.82 3.25 15.89
N GLY A 168 -5.92 3.74 14.66
CA GLY A 168 -6.87 4.78 14.26
C GLY A 168 -8.14 4.19 13.65
N ALA A 169 -8.86 5.00 12.89
CA ALA A 169 -9.96 4.51 12.07
C ALA A 169 -9.43 3.52 11.00
N SER A 170 -10.29 2.64 10.49
CA SER A 170 -9.94 1.82 9.33
C SER A 170 -9.55 2.72 8.14
N GLU A 171 -8.72 2.23 7.23
CA GLU A 171 -8.32 3.01 6.04
C GLU A 171 -9.49 3.65 5.28
N PRO A 172 -10.57 2.91 4.93
CA PRO A 172 -11.67 3.51 4.20
C PRO A 172 -12.51 4.48 5.06
N ALA A 173 -12.57 4.27 6.38
CA ALA A 173 -13.21 5.20 7.32
C ALA A 173 -12.44 6.52 7.45
N ALA A 174 -11.11 6.43 7.61
CA ALA A 174 -10.24 7.59 7.64
C ALA A 174 -10.36 8.40 6.34
N TYR A 175 -10.47 7.70 5.20
CA TYR A 175 -10.71 8.34 3.92
C TYR A 175 -12.09 9.00 3.84
N ALA A 176 -13.16 8.32 4.27
CA ALA A 176 -14.51 8.88 4.29
C ALA A 176 -14.54 10.21 5.07
N ILE A 177 -13.93 10.23 6.25
CA ILE A 177 -13.85 11.42 7.10
C ILE A 177 -13.16 12.58 6.36
N ILE A 178 -11.98 12.32 5.78
CA ILE A 178 -11.22 13.35 5.07
C ILE A 178 -11.97 13.83 3.83
N ALA A 179 -12.63 12.94 3.09
CA ALA A 179 -13.41 13.31 1.91
C ALA A 179 -14.61 14.18 2.33
N LEU A 180 -15.43 13.72 3.26
CA LEU A 180 -16.61 14.44 3.75
C LEU A 180 -16.24 15.85 4.27
N GLU A 181 -15.14 15.96 5.02
CA GLU A 181 -14.65 17.26 5.51
C GLU A 181 -14.20 18.18 4.36
N ASN A 182 -13.42 17.68 3.38
CA ASN A 182 -12.94 18.50 2.27
C ASN A 182 -14.04 18.95 1.30
N TYR A 183 -15.12 18.18 1.19
CA TYR A 183 -16.32 18.57 0.43
C TYR A 183 -17.28 19.43 1.25
N ASN A 184 -16.89 19.83 2.48
CA ASN A 184 -17.65 20.69 3.40
C ASN A 184 -19.04 20.13 3.76
N PHE A 185 -19.14 18.82 3.94
CA PHE A 185 -20.35 18.24 4.52
C PHE A 185 -20.46 18.63 6.00
N ASP A 186 -21.54 19.33 6.36
CA ASP A 186 -21.85 19.80 7.71
C ASP A 186 -23.33 19.52 8.02
N PRO A 187 -23.69 18.24 8.25
CA PRO A 187 -25.08 17.87 8.49
C PRO A 187 -25.59 18.49 9.79
N SER A 188 -26.79 19.06 9.74
CA SER A 188 -27.51 19.56 10.91
C SER A 188 -27.88 18.42 11.88
N GLU A 189 -28.37 18.76 13.07
CA GLU A 189 -28.82 17.74 14.04
C GLU A 189 -29.86 16.79 13.41
N ASN A 190 -29.61 15.48 13.50
CA ASN A 190 -30.41 14.41 12.88
C ASN A 190 -30.44 14.39 11.34
N GLU A 191 -29.67 15.26 10.67
CA GLU A 191 -29.45 15.16 9.24
C GLU A 191 -28.49 14.00 8.94
N ARG A 192 -28.80 13.26 7.87
CA ARG A 192 -28.16 12.00 7.53
C ARG A 192 -27.54 12.05 6.16
N VAL A 193 -26.23 11.88 6.09
CA VAL A 193 -25.46 11.82 4.84
C VAL A 193 -24.93 10.40 4.65
N TYR A 194 -25.46 9.70 3.64
CA TYR A 194 -24.97 8.38 3.27
C TYR A 194 -23.75 8.49 2.35
N TYR A 195 -22.71 7.73 2.65
CA TYR A 195 -21.49 7.70 1.85
C TYR A 195 -21.12 6.29 1.41
N GLY A 196 -20.38 6.22 0.31
CA GLY A 196 -19.68 5.04 -0.16
C GLY A 196 -18.24 5.39 -0.54
N VAL A 197 -17.28 4.65 -0.01
CA VAL A 197 -15.86 4.77 -0.32
C VAL A 197 -15.43 3.57 -1.14
N PHE A 198 -14.73 3.86 -2.23
CA PHE A 198 -14.07 2.88 -3.08
C PHE A 198 -12.57 3.15 -3.05
N ASP A 199 -11.87 2.42 -2.20
CA ASP A 199 -10.42 2.56 -2.02
C ASP A 199 -9.69 1.53 -2.87
N PHE A 200 -9.32 1.95 -4.09
CA PHE A 200 -8.50 1.16 -5.01
C PHE A 200 -7.02 1.33 -4.67
N GLY A 201 -6.47 0.38 -3.94
CA GLY A 201 -5.04 0.31 -3.62
C GLY A 201 -4.22 -0.46 -4.66
N GLY A 202 -2.91 -0.56 -4.40
CA GLY A 202 -2.01 -1.38 -5.22
C GLY A 202 -2.27 -2.88 -5.08
N GLY A 203 -2.53 -3.37 -3.87
CA GLY A 203 -2.72 -4.81 -3.59
C GLY A 203 -4.15 -5.22 -3.26
N THR A 204 -5.03 -4.31 -2.88
CA THR A 204 -6.41 -4.62 -2.50
C THR A 204 -7.35 -3.50 -2.93
N THR A 205 -8.63 -3.82 -3.04
CA THR A 205 -9.70 -2.82 -3.16
C THR A 205 -10.63 -3.02 -1.98
N ASP A 206 -10.75 -1.98 -1.16
CA ASP A 206 -11.63 -1.97 -0.01
C ASP A 206 -12.84 -1.07 -0.29
N PHE A 207 -13.99 -1.52 0.21
CA PHE A 207 -15.27 -0.85 0.06
C PHE A 207 -15.83 -0.57 1.43
N ASP A 208 -16.28 0.65 1.68
CA ASP A 208 -16.92 1.01 2.93
C ASP A 208 -18.15 1.86 2.67
N PHE A 209 -19.22 1.55 3.40
CA PHE A 209 -20.47 2.29 3.32
C PHE A 209 -20.91 2.64 4.72
N GLY A 210 -21.41 3.86 4.85
CA GLY A 210 -21.84 4.33 6.15
C GLY A 210 -22.71 5.55 6.09
N LEU A 211 -22.88 6.12 7.27
CA LEU A 211 -23.69 7.28 7.54
C LEU A 211 -22.89 8.27 8.37
N LEU A 212 -22.85 9.51 7.93
CA LEU A 212 -22.50 10.65 8.76
C LEU A 212 -23.80 11.29 9.28
N GLU A 213 -23.92 11.41 10.60
CA GLU A 213 -25.09 12.02 11.25
C GLU A 213 -24.63 13.16 12.18
N GLY A 214 -25.32 14.30 12.10
CA GLY A 214 -25.11 15.42 13.02
C GLY A 214 -25.63 15.07 14.42
N THR A 215 -24.85 15.41 15.45
CA THR A 215 -25.21 15.10 16.84
C THR A 215 -25.85 16.30 17.55
N PRO A 216 -26.55 16.08 18.68
CA PRO A 216 -27.07 17.17 19.49
C PRO A 216 -25.96 18.06 20.06
N GLU A 217 -26.24 19.34 20.29
CA GLU A 217 -25.26 20.30 20.87
C GLU A 217 -24.67 19.88 22.23
N SER A 218 -25.36 19.01 22.96
CA SER A 218 -24.91 18.44 24.24
C SER A 218 -23.81 17.39 24.08
N SER A 219 -23.57 16.91 22.85
CA SER A 219 -22.53 15.94 22.51
C SER A 219 -21.12 16.51 22.66
N ARG A 220 -20.15 15.62 22.87
CA ARG A 220 -18.72 15.98 22.88
C ARG A 220 -18.10 16.08 21.48
N TYR A 221 -18.80 15.57 20.47
CA TYR A 221 -18.38 15.53 19.07
C TYR A 221 -19.49 16.12 18.23
N ASP A 222 -19.17 16.82 17.13
CA ASP A 222 -20.17 17.43 16.25
C ASP A 222 -20.93 16.38 15.40
N TYR A 223 -20.25 15.29 15.01
CA TYR A 223 -20.80 14.25 14.15
C TYR A 223 -20.50 12.83 14.65
N VAL A 224 -21.33 11.87 14.24
CA VAL A 224 -21.07 10.43 14.37
C VAL A 224 -20.97 9.82 12.97
N LEU A 225 -19.93 9.01 12.76
CA LEU A 225 -19.76 8.20 11.57
C LEU A 225 -20.10 6.74 11.91
N GLU A 226 -21.21 6.22 11.39
CA GLU A 226 -21.58 4.81 11.50
C GLU A 226 -21.15 4.06 10.23
N HIS A 227 -20.44 2.95 10.41
CA HIS A 227 -20.10 2.02 9.33
C HIS A 227 -21.15 0.92 9.26
N PHE A 228 -21.82 0.77 8.13
CA PHE A 228 -22.83 -0.28 7.95
C PHE A 228 -22.22 -1.63 7.59
N GLY A 229 -21.02 -1.61 7.02
CA GLY A 229 -20.28 -2.78 6.63
C GLY A 229 -19.31 -2.43 5.52
N GLY A 230 -18.19 -3.14 5.51
CA GLY A 230 -17.22 -3.10 4.43
C GLY A 230 -17.16 -4.43 3.70
N ALA A 231 -16.81 -4.37 2.44
CA ALA A 231 -16.39 -5.53 1.65
C ALA A 231 -14.99 -5.24 1.13
N GLY A 232 -14.29 -6.27 0.67
CA GLY A 232 -12.96 -6.08 0.09
C GLY A 232 -12.65 -7.21 -0.87
N ASP A 233 -11.93 -6.88 -1.93
CA ASP A 233 -11.38 -7.84 -2.85
C ASP A 233 -9.86 -7.80 -2.73
N ARG A 234 -9.30 -8.86 -2.13
CA ARG A 234 -7.88 -8.98 -1.83
C ARG A 234 -7.00 -9.19 -3.06
N PHE A 235 -7.61 -9.46 -4.21
CA PHE A 235 -6.92 -9.69 -5.49
C PHE A 235 -7.22 -8.58 -6.52
N LEU A 236 -8.11 -7.64 -6.18
CA LEU A 236 -8.37 -6.47 -7.01
C LEU A 236 -7.53 -5.30 -6.52
N GLY A 237 -6.39 -5.07 -7.14
CA GLY A 237 -5.57 -3.89 -6.90
C GLY A 237 -4.76 -3.56 -8.13
N GLY A 238 -4.21 -2.35 -8.23
CA GLY A 238 -3.47 -1.94 -9.43
C GLY A 238 -2.31 -2.88 -9.79
N GLU A 239 -1.55 -3.37 -8.81
CA GLU A 239 -0.45 -4.32 -9.04
C GLU A 239 -0.98 -5.71 -9.43
N HIS A 240 -2.08 -6.19 -8.84
CA HIS A 240 -2.66 -7.47 -9.25
C HIS A 240 -3.28 -7.41 -10.65
N LEU A 241 -3.88 -6.28 -11.03
CA LEU A 241 -4.37 -6.05 -12.39
C LEU A 241 -3.22 -6.08 -13.39
N LEU A 242 -2.12 -5.38 -13.09
CA LEU A 242 -0.91 -5.42 -13.90
C LEU A 242 -0.30 -6.83 -13.97
N GLU A 243 -0.28 -7.58 -12.87
CA GLU A 243 0.19 -8.98 -12.81
C GLU A 243 -0.69 -9.89 -13.70
N LEU A 244 -2.02 -9.75 -13.61
CA LEU A 244 -2.99 -10.47 -14.45
C LEU A 244 -2.82 -10.15 -15.95
N ALA A 245 -2.64 -8.87 -16.29
CA ALA A 245 -2.40 -8.46 -17.68
C ALA A 245 -1.06 -8.98 -18.20
N SER A 246 -0.02 -8.93 -17.38
CA SER A 246 1.30 -9.46 -17.73
C SER A 246 1.25 -10.97 -17.99
N PHE A 247 0.54 -11.71 -17.13
CA PHE A 247 0.30 -13.14 -17.32
C PHE A 247 -0.45 -13.43 -18.63
N ALA A 248 -1.50 -12.65 -18.94
CA ALA A 248 -2.26 -12.83 -20.18
C ALA A 248 -1.39 -12.64 -21.44
N ILE A 249 -0.54 -11.60 -21.45
CA ILE A 249 0.39 -11.33 -22.56
C ILE A 249 1.45 -12.43 -22.67
N PHE A 250 2.06 -12.86 -21.56
CA PHE A 250 3.05 -13.94 -21.60
C PHE A 250 2.42 -15.26 -22.08
N LYS A 251 1.21 -15.59 -21.60
CA LYS A 251 0.48 -16.76 -22.06
C LYS A 251 0.20 -16.71 -23.56
N ARG A 252 -0.21 -15.55 -24.09
CA ARG A 252 -0.40 -15.35 -25.54
C ARG A 252 0.89 -15.62 -26.33
N ASN A 253 2.04 -15.28 -25.74
CA ASN A 253 3.37 -15.43 -26.32
C ASN A 253 4.09 -16.73 -25.91
N GLN A 254 3.37 -17.74 -25.37
CA GLN A 254 3.96 -18.93 -24.76
C GLN A 254 4.94 -19.69 -25.67
N VAL A 255 4.70 -19.77 -26.98
CA VAL A 255 5.57 -20.50 -27.93
C VAL A 255 6.95 -19.84 -28.01
N LEU A 256 6.99 -18.51 -28.10
CA LEU A 256 8.22 -17.73 -28.08
C LEU A 256 8.97 -17.92 -26.76
N LEU A 257 8.26 -17.80 -25.63
CA LEU A 257 8.85 -17.91 -24.30
C LEU A 257 9.39 -19.31 -24.02
N LEU A 258 8.70 -20.37 -24.47
CA LEU A 258 9.18 -21.76 -24.40
C LEU A 258 10.47 -21.94 -25.19
N SER A 259 10.52 -21.44 -26.44
CA SER A 259 11.71 -21.57 -27.29
C SER A 259 12.96 -20.90 -26.70
N ARG A 260 12.76 -19.83 -25.92
CA ARG A 260 13.82 -19.04 -25.29
C ARG A 260 13.99 -19.35 -23.79
N GLN A 261 13.24 -20.31 -23.25
CA GLN A 261 13.25 -20.70 -21.83
C GLN A 261 13.08 -19.52 -20.87
N ILE A 262 12.18 -18.57 -21.19
CA ILE A 262 11.93 -17.36 -20.40
C ILE A 262 10.80 -17.63 -19.39
N PRO A 263 11.10 -17.78 -18.09
CA PRO A 263 10.08 -18.07 -17.09
C PRO A 263 9.33 -16.79 -16.67
N PHE A 264 8.13 -16.96 -16.11
CA PHE A 264 7.35 -15.88 -15.53
C PHE A 264 6.48 -16.39 -14.38
N LYS A 265 6.19 -15.49 -13.44
CA LYS A 265 5.46 -15.84 -12.22
C LYS A 265 3.97 -16.09 -12.51
N LYS A 266 3.39 -17.07 -11.83
CA LYS A 266 1.93 -17.25 -11.77
C LYS A 266 1.29 -16.09 -10.98
N PRO A 267 0.19 -15.49 -11.48
CA PRO A 267 -0.51 -14.43 -10.76
C PRO A 267 -1.15 -14.94 -9.46
N ALA A 268 -1.34 -14.04 -8.49
CA ALA A 268 -2.00 -14.37 -7.22
C ALA A 268 -3.45 -14.86 -7.40
N GLU A 269 -4.11 -14.42 -8.47
CA GLU A 269 -5.45 -14.81 -8.86
C GLU A 269 -5.44 -15.42 -10.27
N GLY A 270 -6.23 -16.47 -10.50
CA GLY A 270 -6.38 -17.10 -11.81
C GLY A 270 -6.38 -18.62 -11.76
N GLN A 271 -7.09 -19.26 -12.70
CA GLN A 271 -7.10 -20.72 -12.82
C GLN A 271 -5.79 -21.22 -13.43
N GLY A 272 -5.40 -22.44 -13.04
CA GLY A 272 -4.26 -23.13 -13.63
C GLY A 272 -4.44 -23.31 -15.14
N THR A 273 -3.34 -23.21 -15.87
CA THR A 273 -3.33 -23.30 -17.33
C THR A 273 -2.50 -24.51 -17.74
N LEU A 274 -3.15 -25.49 -18.37
CA LEU A 274 -2.49 -26.62 -18.99
C LEU A 274 -1.56 -26.14 -20.12
N GLY A 275 -0.33 -26.64 -20.16
CA GLY A 275 0.61 -26.48 -21.28
C GLY A 275 1.65 -25.36 -21.14
N ILE A 276 1.71 -24.65 -20.01
CA ILE A 276 2.76 -23.65 -19.72
C ILE A 276 3.46 -23.86 -18.38
N GLU A 277 3.25 -25.00 -17.73
CA GLU A 277 3.76 -25.30 -16.39
C GLU A 277 5.29 -25.21 -16.31
N THR A 278 5.98 -25.48 -17.41
CA THR A 278 7.45 -25.39 -17.49
C THR A 278 7.97 -23.95 -17.45
N LEU A 279 7.14 -22.96 -17.81
CA LEU A 279 7.47 -21.53 -17.73
C LEU A 279 7.08 -20.89 -16.40
N LEU A 280 6.16 -21.51 -15.66
CA LEU A 280 5.66 -20.98 -14.40
C LEU A 280 6.51 -21.44 -13.22
N ASN A 281 7.22 -20.52 -12.60
CA ASN A 281 7.95 -20.77 -11.37
C ASN A 281 8.12 -19.48 -10.53
N ASP A 282 8.70 -19.64 -9.34
CA ASP A 282 9.01 -18.55 -8.40
C ASP A 282 10.51 -18.18 -8.40
N SER A 283 11.20 -18.34 -9.53
CA SER A 283 12.60 -17.95 -9.66
C SER A 283 12.77 -16.42 -9.71
N GLN A 284 13.98 -15.96 -9.38
CA GLN A 284 14.36 -14.56 -9.46
C GLN A 284 14.12 -13.95 -10.86
N GLU A 285 14.38 -14.74 -11.91
CA GLU A 285 14.15 -14.39 -13.31
C GLU A 285 12.66 -14.28 -13.61
N ALA A 286 11.84 -15.24 -13.15
CA ALA A 286 10.39 -15.21 -13.33
C ALA A 286 9.76 -13.97 -12.69
N HIS A 287 10.19 -13.63 -11.48
CA HIS A 287 9.78 -12.42 -10.78
C HIS A 287 10.22 -11.15 -11.51
N THR A 288 11.47 -11.10 -11.98
CA THR A 288 12.02 -9.96 -12.71
C THR A 288 11.29 -9.76 -14.03
N ASN A 289 11.07 -10.81 -14.81
CA ASN A 289 10.37 -10.78 -16.09
C ASN A 289 8.93 -10.27 -15.95
N THR A 290 8.18 -10.84 -15.00
CA THR A 290 6.82 -10.39 -14.68
C THR A 290 6.82 -8.91 -14.31
N LYS A 291 7.72 -8.48 -13.43
CA LYS A 291 7.75 -7.08 -12.99
C LYS A 291 8.14 -6.13 -14.13
N THR A 292 9.11 -6.49 -14.96
CA THR A 292 9.49 -5.71 -16.15
C THR A 292 8.30 -5.45 -17.07
N LEU A 293 7.48 -6.47 -17.35
CA LEU A 293 6.28 -6.31 -18.16
C LEU A 293 5.20 -5.48 -17.43
N MET A 294 4.98 -5.70 -16.13
CA MET A 294 4.05 -4.88 -15.34
C MET A 294 4.41 -3.39 -15.41
N GLU A 295 5.70 -3.05 -15.30
CA GLU A 295 6.16 -1.67 -15.38
C GLU A 295 6.02 -1.08 -16.78
N LYS A 296 6.23 -1.90 -17.83
CA LYS A 296 5.92 -1.50 -19.21
C LYS A 296 4.44 -1.19 -19.37
N LEU A 297 3.53 -1.94 -18.74
CA LEU A 297 2.07 -1.74 -18.82
C LEU A 297 1.53 -0.65 -17.88
N ARG A 298 2.32 -0.20 -16.89
CA ARG A 298 1.89 0.79 -15.90
C ARG A 298 1.33 2.09 -16.51
N PRO A 299 1.92 2.70 -17.56
CA PRO A 299 1.34 3.89 -18.16
C PRO A 299 -0.09 3.65 -18.68
N LEU A 300 -0.37 2.48 -19.25
CA LEU A 300 -1.70 2.11 -19.70
C LEU A 300 -2.70 2.00 -18.54
N TRP A 301 -2.31 1.37 -17.43
CA TRP A 301 -3.11 1.29 -16.21
C TRP A 301 -3.39 2.67 -15.60
N GLU A 302 -2.40 3.56 -15.61
CA GLU A 302 -2.52 4.92 -15.07
C GLU A 302 -3.22 5.90 -16.02
N GLY A 303 -3.69 5.45 -17.19
CA GLY A 303 -4.35 6.30 -18.18
C GLY A 303 -3.42 7.34 -18.80
N ARG A 304 -2.10 7.09 -18.79
CA ARG A 304 -1.11 7.91 -19.49
C ARG A 304 -1.07 7.51 -20.96
N GLU A 305 -0.48 8.37 -21.78
CA GLU A 305 -0.20 8.05 -23.18
C GLU A 305 0.60 6.75 -23.26
N PHE A 306 0.15 5.86 -24.15
CA PHE A 306 0.72 4.55 -24.39
C PHE A 306 0.64 4.27 -25.88
N GLU A 307 1.80 4.11 -26.51
CA GLU A 307 1.89 3.81 -27.95
C GLU A 307 1.66 2.31 -28.15
N ASP A 308 0.66 1.98 -28.96
CA ASP A 308 0.35 0.61 -29.35
C ASP A 308 0.83 0.36 -30.77
N GLU A 309 1.98 -0.30 -30.88
CA GLU A 309 2.54 -0.75 -32.16
C GLU A 309 2.18 -2.22 -32.45
N GLY A 310 1.29 -2.83 -31.65
CA GLY A 310 0.94 -4.25 -31.71
C GLY A 310 2.00 -5.19 -31.10
N VAL A 311 3.16 -4.64 -30.70
CA VAL A 311 4.27 -5.40 -30.13
C VAL A 311 4.84 -4.64 -28.94
N LEU A 312 5.20 -5.37 -27.87
CA LEU A 312 6.00 -4.85 -26.77
C LEU A 312 7.42 -5.39 -26.82
N PHE A 313 8.37 -4.48 -27.00
CA PHE A 313 9.80 -4.77 -26.90
C PHE A 313 10.25 -4.76 -25.43
N LEU A 314 10.83 -5.87 -24.97
CA LEU A 314 11.35 -6.03 -23.61
C LEU A 314 12.71 -6.74 -23.58
N ASN A 315 13.51 -6.42 -22.56
CA ASN A 315 14.66 -7.25 -22.19
C ASN A 315 14.22 -8.17 -21.05
N LEU A 316 14.30 -9.47 -21.27
CA LEU A 316 13.87 -10.50 -20.32
C LEU A 316 15.05 -11.40 -19.96
N PHE A 317 14.90 -12.26 -18.96
CA PHE A 317 15.90 -13.21 -18.53
C PHE A 317 15.42 -14.64 -18.81
N ASP A 318 16.31 -15.51 -19.29
CA ASP A 318 16.03 -16.94 -19.40
C ASP A 318 16.19 -17.66 -18.06
N SER A 319 15.91 -18.96 -18.04
CA SER A 319 15.99 -19.80 -16.84
C SER A 319 17.43 -19.97 -16.28
N SER A 320 18.46 -19.54 -17.02
CA SER A 320 19.86 -19.53 -16.58
C SER A 320 20.31 -18.18 -16.02
N GLY A 321 19.43 -17.16 -16.03
CA GLY A 321 19.75 -15.80 -15.64
C GLY A 321 20.41 -14.97 -16.75
N GLN A 322 20.48 -15.47 -17.99
CA GLN A 322 21.02 -14.73 -19.13
C GLN A 322 19.99 -13.69 -19.61
N ASN A 323 20.44 -12.45 -19.82
CA ASN A 323 19.61 -11.41 -20.41
C ASN A 323 19.40 -11.67 -21.91
N ILE A 324 18.14 -11.82 -22.30
CA ILE A 324 17.67 -11.88 -23.67
C ILE A 324 17.13 -10.49 -24.03
N ALA A 325 17.92 -9.74 -24.78
CA ALA A 325 17.52 -8.43 -25.27
C ALA A 325 16.52 -8.55 -26.43
N GLY A 326 15.60 -7.59 -26.52
CA GLY A 326 14.67 -7.46 -27.64
C GLY A 326 13.76 -8.65 -27.88
N VAL A 327 13.03 -9.03 -26.84
CA VAL A 327 11.90 -9.95 -26.95
C VAL A 327 10.69 -9.15 -27.41
N ASP A 328 10.19 -9.50 -28.58
CA ASP A 328 8.97 -8.94 -29.17
C ASP A 328 7.77 -9.76 -28.71
N LEU A 329 6.93 -9.16 -27.85
CA LEU A 329 5.70 -9.77 -27.38
C LEU A 329 4.51 -9.23 -28.17
N ASP A 330 3.73 -10.11 -28.78
CA ASP A 330 2.43 -9.78 -29.36
C ASP A 330 1.52 -9.16 -28.30
N PHE A 331 0.95 -8.00 -28.61
CA PHE A 331 0.28 -7.13 -27.66
C PHE A 331 -0.92 -6.41 -28.28
N SER A 332 -1.92 -6.15 -27.45
CA SER A 332 -3.06 -5.31 -27.80
C SER A 332 -3.49 -4.49 -26.60
N THR A 333 -3.48 -3.16 -26.75
CA THR A 333 -4.00 -2.23 -25.74
C THR A 333 -5.47 -2.50 -25.45
N GLN A 334 -6.25 -2.80 -26.49
CA GLN A 334 -7.68 -3.03 -26.35
C GLN A 334 -7.99 -4.26 -25.50
N GLU A 335 -7.24 -5.34 -25.68
CA GLU A 335 -7.41 -6.56 -24.88
C GLU A 335 -7.05 -6.34 -23.41
N VAL A 336 -5.92 -5.66 -23.14
CA VAL A 336 -5.49 -5.36 -21.78
C VAL A 336 -6.47 -4.43 -21.07
N GLN A 337 -6.96 -3.38 -21.75
CA GLN A 337 -7.98 -2.51 -21.20
C GLN A 337 -9.29 -3.24 -20.91
N ASN A 338 -9.70 -4.17 -21.78
CA ASN A 338 -10.89 -4.99 -21.55
C ASN A 338 -10.71 -5.92 -20.35
N LEU A 339 -9.54 -6.53 -20.19
CA LEU A 339 -9.19 -7.33 -19.01
C LEU A 339 -9.32 -6.49 -17.73
N PHE A 340 -8.77 -5.27 -17.70
CA PHE A 340 -8.91 -4.37 -16.55
C PHE A 340 -10.38 -4.05 -16.26
N LYS A 341 -11.16 -3.68 -17.29
CA LYS A 341 -12.59 -3.34 -17.15
C LYS A 341 -13.40 -4.50 -16.59
N GLU A 342 -13.24 -5.70 -17.14
CA GLU A 342 -13.99 -6.88 -16.70
C GLU A 342 -13.62 -7.28 -15.27
N ARG A 343 -12.32 -7.25 -14.92
CA ARG A 343 -11.89 -7.59 -13.56
C ARG A 343 -12.37 -6.59 -12.51
N ILE A 344 -12.32 -5.28 -12.83
CA ILE A 344 -12.88 -4.23 -11.99
C ILE A 344 -14.38 -4.45 -11.82
N LYS A 345 -15.13 -4.60 -12.93
CA LYS A 345 -16.58 -4.84 -12.91
C LYS A 345 -16.96 -6.06 -12.05
N GLY A 346 -16.18 -7.14 -12.11
CA GLY A 346 -16.35 -8.31 -11.26
C GLY A 346 -16.25 -7.99 -9.77
N GLY A 347 -15.23 -7.23 -9.36
CA GLY A 347 -15.07 -6.82 -7.96
C GLY A 347 -16.16 -5.85 -7.49
N TRP A 348 -16.63 -4.96 -8.36
CA TRP A 348 -17.80 -4.11 -8.07
C TRP A 348 -19.06 -4.95 -7.80
N ILE A 349 -19.34 -5.95 -8.64
CA ILE A 349 -20.49 -6.85 -8.47
C ILE A 349 -20.36 -7.67 -7.19
N TYR A 350 -19.16 -8.21 -6.91
CA TYR A 350 -18.87 -8.93 -5.68
C TYR A 350 -19.14 -8.08 -4.45
N SER A 351 -18.62 -6.85 -4.45
CA SER A 351 -18.84 -5.86 -3.40
C SER A 351 -20.35 -5.64 -3.18
N LEU A 352 -21.11 -5.33 -4.24
CA LEU A 352 -22.57 -5.16 -4.20
C LEU A 352 -23.31 -6.38 -3.62
N ALA A 353 -22.86 -7.59 -3.94
CA ALA A 353 -23.46 -8.83 -3.43
C ALA A 353 -23.19 -9.05 -1.93
N SER A 354 -22.03 -8.63 -1.43
CA SER A 354 -21.68 -8.71 0.00
C SER A 354 -22.52 -7.78 0.90
N PHE A 355 -23.27 -6.83 0.34
CA PHE A 355 -24.08 -5.84 1.08
C PHE A 355 -25.50 -6.28 1.47
N GLY A 356 -25.76 -7.57 1.71
CA GLY A 356 -27.11 -8.09 2.03
C GLY A 356 -27.87 -7.30 3.12
N ALA A 357 -27.26 -7.01 4.27
CA ALA A 357 -27.91 -6.32 5.40
C ALA A 357 -27.89 -4.76 5.30
N PRO A 358 -26.79 -4.09 4.89
CA PRO A 358 -26.76 -2.64 4.65
C PRO A 358 -27.70 -2.18 3.54
N ARG A 359 -27.87 -2.99 2.48
CA ARG A 359 -28.81 -2.74 1.40
C ARG A 359 -30.24 -2.62 1.92
N MET A 360 -30.64 -3.42 2.91
CA MET A 360 -31.96 -3.31 3.54
C MET A 360 -32.11 -2.02 4.36
N ARG A 361 -31.06 -1.55 5.04
CA ARG A 361 -31.08 -0.26 5.76
C ARG A 361 -31.16 0.93 4.78
N ILE A 362 -30.34 0.95 3.73
CA ILE A 362 -30.38 1.96 2.67
C ILE A 362 -31.73 1.95 1.94
N LEU A 363 -32.24 0.79 1.57
CA LEU A 363 -33.58 0.64 0.97
C LEU A 363 -34.69 1.06 1.94
N SER A 364 -34.54 0.81 3.24
CA SER A 364 -35.51 1.26 4.26
C SER A 364 -35.47 2.78 4.47
N ALA A 365 -34.29 3.40 4.33
CA ALA A 365 -34.12 4.85 4.36
C ALA A 365 -34.71 5.49 3.11
N TYR A 366 -34.44 4.94 1.92
CA TYR A 366 -35.08 5.34 0.66
C TYR A 366 -36.60 5.23 0.74
N LYS A 367 -37.14 4.13 1.28
CA LYS A 367 -38.59 3.95 1.48
C LYS A 367 -39.20 4.98 2.44
N ARG A 368 -38.42 5.57 3.35
CA ARG A 368 -38.88 6.62 4.29
C ARG A 368 -38.75 8.04 3.74
N GLN A 369 -37.70 8.31 2.95
CA GLN A 369 -37.35 9.67 2.51
C GLN A 369 -37.69 9.94 1.03
N GLY A 370 -38.10 8.94 0.26
CA GLY A 370 -38.50 9.06 -1.16
C GLY A 370 -37.34 9.26 -2.14
N THR A 371 -36.21 9.79 -1.68
CA THR A 371 -34.94 9.92 -2.40
C THR A 371 -33.78 9.68 -1.44
N LEU A 372 -32.67 9.13 -1.95
CA LEU A 372 -31.46 8.90 -1.16
C LEU A 372 -30.25 9.32 -2.00
N THR A 373 -29.54 10.34 -1.54
CA THR A 373 -28.30 10.80 -2.18
C THR A 373 -27.15 10.01 -1.59
N LEU A 374 -26.49 9.20 -2.42
CA LEU A 374 -25.27 8.47 -2.06
C LEU A 374 -24.06 9.23 -2.60
N SER A 375 -23.20 9.71 -1.71
CA SER A 375 -21.95 10.36 -2.11
C SER A 375 -20.85 9.31 -2.26
N ILE A 376 -20.32 9.15 -3.47
CA ILE A 376 -19.28 8.16 -3.80
C ILE A 376 -17.94 8.86 -3.99
N PHE A 377 -16.91 8.40 -3.25
CA PHE A 377 -15.57 8.98 -3.30
C PHE A 377 -14.53 7.97 -3.80
N SER A 378 -13.61 8.41 -4.67
CA SER A 378 -12.47 7.61 -5.17
C SER A 378 -11.12 8.29 -4.93
N TRP A 379 -10.13 7.52 -4.48
CA TRP A 379 -8.80 8.02 -4.06
C TRP A 379 -8.06 8.82 -5.15
N GLN A 380 -8.15 8.37 -6.41
CA GLN A 380 -7.49 9.04 -7.55
C GLN A 380 -8.04 10.45 -7.82
N ALA A 381 -9.33 10.70 -7.54
CA ALA A 381 -9.97 12.00 -7.80
C ALA A 381 -9.52 13.10 -6.80
N MET A 382 -9.25 12.75 -5.54
CA MET A 382 -8.83 13.72 -4.51
C MET A 382 -7.36 14.15 -4.63
N GLN A 383 -6.48 13.26 -5.12
CA GLN A 383 -5.04 13.55 -5.30
C GLN A 383 -4.77 14.66 -6.33
N ALA A 384 -5.68 14.84 -7.30
CA ALA A 384 -5.63 15.93 -8.28
C ALA A 384 -5.83 17.33 -7.66
N ASN A 385 -6.40 17.42 -6.44
CA ASN A 385 -6.80 18.67 -5.77
C ASN A 385 -5.94 19.04 -4.54
N ARG A 386 -4.68 18.60 -4.47
CA ARG A 386 -3.76 18.87 -3.33
C ARG A 386 -3.45 20.35 -3.03
N ALA A 387 -3.82 21.29 -3.91
CA ALA A 387 -3.71 22.73 -3.60
C ALA A 387 -4.62 23.15 -2.43
N LEU A 388 -5.74 22.43 -2.22
CA LEU A 388 -6.64 22.64 -1.09
C LEU A 388 -6.13 21.93 0.20
N CYS A 389 -5.53 20.74 0.09
CA CYS A 389 -5.04 19.97 1.25
C CYS A 389 -3.94 20.65 2.07
N LYS A 390 -3.09 21.50 1.45
CA LYS A 390 -2.03 22.20 2.19
C LYS A 390 -2.56 23.33 3.09
N ASN A 391 -3.71 23.92 2.73
CA ASN A 391 -4.32 24.98 3.51
C ASN A 391 -5.32 24.43 4.56
N SER A 392 -5.96 23.29 4.32
CA SER A 392 -6.90 22.68 5.29
C SER A 392 -6.20 21.95 6.46
N LEU A 393 -5.05 21.30 6.23
CA LEU A 393 -4.24 20.66 7.29
C LEU A 393 -3.67 21.65 8.32
N ARG A 394 -3.65 22.96 8.00
CA ARG A 394 -3.26 24.03 8.93
C ARG A 394 -4.44 24.62 9.70
N GLN A 395 -5.68 24.30 9.37
CA GLN A 395 -6.83 24.96 9.99
C GLN A 395 -7.89 24.07 10.63
N ARG A 396 -8.10 22.81 10.23
CA ARG A 396 -9.12 21.97 10.88
C ARG A 396 -8.65 20.52 10.86
N LEU A 397 -8.05 20.09 11.96
CA LEU A 397 -8.34 18.74 12.46
C LEU A 397 -9.77 18.86 12.98
N ILE A 398 -10.70 18.06 12.45
CA ILE A 398 -11.96 17.63 13.07
C ILE A 398 -12.00 18.13 14.51
N LYS A 399 -12.85 19.13 14.80
CA LYS A 399 -13.00 19.75 16.13
C LYS A 399 -12.90 18.65 17.20
N SER A 400 -11.72 18.60 17.82
CA SER A 400 -11.41 17.69 18.92
C SER A 400 -12.18 18.17 20.16
N PRO A 401 -12.27 17.35 21.23
CA PRO A 401 -12.98 17.69 22.46
C PRO A 401 -12.62 19.10 22.95
N LYS A 402 -13.49 19.69 23.77
CA LYS A 402 -13.33 21.04 24.37
C LYS A 402 -12.05 21.24 25.23
N THR A 403 -11.09 20.32 25.21
CA THR A 403 -9.77 20.40 25.86
C THR A 403 -8.62 20.08 24.89
N PRO A 404 -7.46 20.76 24.99
CA PRO A 404 -6.35 20.57 24.07
C PRO A 404 -5.67 19.20 24.26
N LYS A 405 -5.49 18.45 23.16
CA LYS A 405 -4.65 17.25 23.08
C LYS A 405 -3.24 17.58 22.56
N PRO A 406 -2.21 16.78 22.90
CA PRO A 406 -0.88 16.90 22.31
C PRO A 406 -0.89 16.65 20.79
N ALA A 407 0.09 17.24 20.08
CA ALA A 407 0.21 17.15 18.63
C ALA A 407 0.28 15.68 18.17
N THR A 408 -0.68 15.28 17.32
CA THR A 408 -0.87 13.90 16.85
C THR A 408 -0.65 13.83 15.34
N LYS A 409 0.01 12.77 14.85
CA LYS A 409 0.25 12.54 13.42
C LYS A 409 -0.43 11.25 12.96
N SER A 410 -1.24 11.33 11.91
CA SER A 410 -1.78 10.15 11.22
C SER A 410 -0.78 9.65 10.18
N ILE A 411 -0.50 8.35 10.18
CA ILE A 411 0.35 7.66 9.21
C ILE A 411 -0.47 6.52 8.60
N ARG A 412 -0.52 6.48 7.26
CA ARG A 412 -0.92 5.27 6.53
C ARG A 412 0.36 4.44 6.33
N PRO A 413 0.47 3.24 6.95
CA PRO A 413 1.65 2.38 6.81
C PRO A 413 1.87 1.91 5.37
#